data_AF-A0A3C1Q8R1-F1
#
_entry.id   AF-A0A3C1Q8R1-F1
#
_cell.length_a   1.000
_cell.length_b   1.000
_cell.length_c   1.000
_cell.angle_alpha   90.00
_cell.angle_beta   90.00
_cell.angle_gamma   90.00
#
_symmetry.space_group_name_H-M   'P 1'
#
loop_
_entity.id
_entity.type
_entity.pdbx_description
1 polymer ?
#
loop_
_entity_poly.entity_id
_entity_poly.type
_entity_poly.pdbx_seq_one_letter_code
_entity_poly.pdbx_strand_id
1 'polypeptide(L)'
;MRSERRRAREAAMRALYQMDMSGCSPEWAVAFAVNDSADLDLPERARSYAVELVMGAVERIREIDEIMTGLSHDWAVSRMSPTDRNIMRIAVWEMLYLKDVPVAAAIDEAVEIAKLYGTADSPRFVNGILGALAERIKDGQASAGEPVGGEEGDGEEAKGGAVGRDHGESYESGDTWS
;
A
#
# COMPACT_ATOMS: atom_id res chain seq x y z
N MET A 1 28.55 4.59 -4.68
CA MET A 1 28.10 3.19 -4.88
C MET A 1 26.74 3.05 -4.18
N ARG A 2 25.72 2.44 -4.81
CA ARG A 2 24.42 2.24 -4.15
C ARG A 2 24.61 1.28 -2.96
N SER A 3 24.01 1.61 -1.81
CA SER A 3 24.08 0.74 -0.63
C SER A 3 23.31 -0.58 -0.86
N GLU A 4 23.63 -1.63 -0.11
CA GLU A 4 22.88 -2.88 -0.13
C GLU A 4 21.40 -2.66 0.25
N ARG A 5 21.13 -1.83 1.26
CA ARG A 5 19.76 -1.47 1.64
C ARG A 5 19.01 -0.70 0.56
N ARG A 6 19.68 0.20 -0.19
CA ARG A 6 19.05 0.89 -1.33
C ARG A 6 18.64 -0.08 -2.42
N ARG A 7 19.52 -1.03 -2.76
CA ARG A 7 19.23 -2.08 -3.74
C ARG A 7 18.07 -2.99 -3.29
N ALA A 8 18.00 -3.30 -2.00
CA ALA A 8 16.89 -4.05 -1.43
C ALA A 8 15.55 -3.29 -1.52
N ARG A 9 15.52 -1.99 -1.22
CA ARG A 9 14.33 -1.14 -1.39
C ARG A 9 13.90 -1.04 -2.85
N GLU A 10 14.86 -0.95 -3.76
CA GLU A 10 14.60 -0.95 -5.20
C GLU A 10 13.96 -2.26 -5.67
N ALA A 11 14.45 -3.40 -5.17
CA ALA A 11 13.84 -4.72 -5.42
C ALA A 11 12.41 -4.81 -4.85
N ALA A 12 12.22 -4.34 -3.61
CA ALA A 12 10.89 -4.31 -2.98
C ALA A 12 9.91 -3.42 -3.73
N MET A 13 10.36 -2.24 -4.21
CA MET A 13 9.53 -1.34 -5.01
C MET A 13 9.09 -2.00 -6.32
N ARG A 14 10.01 -2.69 -7.01
CA ARG A 14 9.69 -3.45 -8.23
C ARG A 14 8.67 -4.55 -7.94
N ALA A 15 8.79 -5.26 -6.81
CA ALA A 15 7.84 -6.30 -6.41
C ALA A 15 6.43 -5.72 -6.20
N LEU A 16 6.29 -4.66 -5.40
CA LEU A 16 5.00 -4.02 -5.14
C LEU A 16 4.40 -3.40 -6.42
N TYR A 17 5.25 -2.84 -7.30
CA TYR A 17 4.81 -2.35 -8.61
C TYR A 17 4.23 -3.49 -9.47
N GLN A 18 4.89 -4.65 -9.52
CA GLN A 18 4.38 -5.80 -10.27
C GLN A 18 3.03 -6.27 -9.72
N MET A 19 2.87 -6.29 -8.40
CA MET A 19 1.60 -6.63 -7.76
C MET A 19 0.49 -5.63 -8.14
N ASP A 20 0.76 -4.34 -8.07
CA ASP A 20 -0.20 -3.29 -8.45
C ASP A 20 -0.65 -3.42 -9.91
N MET A 21 0.27 -3.77 -10.81
CA MET A 21 0.00 -3.82 -12.25
C MET A 21 -0.65 -5.12 -12.73
N SER A 22 -0.37 -6.25 -12.06
CA SER A 22 -0.77 -7.59 -12.51
C SER A 22 -1.71 -8.32 -11.56
N GLY A 23 -1.88 -7.85 -10.33
CA GLY A 23 -2.63 -8.53 -9.28
C GLY A 23 -2.00 -9.85 -8.83
N CYS A 24 -0.71 -10.08 -9.11
CA CYS A 24 -0.01 -11.30 -8.70
C CYS A 24 0.15 -11.38 -7.17
N SER A 25 0.43 -12.59 -6.68
CA SER A 25 0.65 -12.80 -5.25
C SER A 25 2.01 -12.21 -4.80
N PRO A 26 2.16 -11.85 -3.51
CA PRO A 26 3.42 -11.34 -2.98
C PRO A 26 4.58 -12.32 -3.18
N GLU A 27 4.34 -13.63 -3.03
CA GLU A 27 5.35 -14.67 -3.20
C GLU A 27 5.86 -14.71 -4.64
N TRP A 28 4.94 -14.56 -5.61
CA TRP A 28 5.29 -14.48 -7.02
C TRP A 28 6.12 -13.22 -7.27
N ALA A 29 5.67 -12.05 -6.82
CA ALA A 29 6.39 -10.80 -7.01
C ALA A 29 7.81 -10.83 -6.41
N VAL A 30 7.97 -11.41 -5.21
CA VAL A 30 9.27 -11.61 -4.57
C VAL A 30 10.18 -12.52 -5.39
N ALA A 31 9.66 -13.63 -5.92
CA ALA A 31 10.46 -14.55 -6.72
C ALA A 31 11.13 -13.82 -7.91
N PHE A 32 10.37 -13.00 -8.64
CA PHE A 32 10.91 -12.29 -9.80
C PHE A 32 11.71 -11.04 -9.45
N ALA A 33 11.16 -10.17 -8.61
CA ALA A 33 11.76 -8.85 -8.34
C ALA A 33 12.87 -8.86 -7.27
N VAL A 34 13.03 -9.96 -6.53
CA VAL A 34 14.06 -10.08 -5.47
C VAL A 34 14.99 -11.25 -5.75
N ASN A 35 14.46 -12.45 -5.97
CA ASN A 35 15.30 -13.66 -6.09
C ASN A 35 15.97 -13.75 -7.46
N ASP A 36 15.23 -13.45 -8.54
CA ASP A 36 15.70 -13.56 -9.92
C ASP A 36 16.30 -12.25 -10.48
N SER A 37 16.39 -11.20 -9.66
CA SER A 37 16.90 -9.88 -10.08
C SER A 37 18.44 -9.84 -10.14
N ALA A 38 18.99 -10.41 -11.21
CA ALA A 38 20.43 -10.47 -11.47
C ALA A 38 21.07 -9.07 -11.67
N ASP A 39 20.31 -8.08 -12.13
CA ASP A 39 20.81 -6.71 -12.36
C ASP A 39 21.12 -5.95 -11.06
N LEU A 40 20.49 -6.35 -9.94
CA LEU A 40 20.68 -5.70 -8.64
C LEU A 40 21.84 -6.31 -7.84
N ASP A 41 22.31 -7.51 -8.20
CA ASP A 41 23.38 -8.22 -7.50
C ASP A 41 23.19 -8.20 -5.97
N LEU A 42 22.02 -8.65 -5.52
CA LEU A 42 21.63 -8.61 -4.11
C LEU A 42 22.34 -9.71 -3.33
N PRO A 43 23.17 -9.40 -2.31
CA PRO A 43 23.62 -10.41 -1.37
C PRO A 43 22.45 -10.92 -0.52
N GLU A 44 22.61 -12.08 0.11
CA GLU A 44 21.53 -12.76 0.85
C GLU A 44 20.86 -11.85 1.88
N ARG A 45 21.65 -11.11 2.67
CA ARG A 45 21.11 -10.16 3.66
C ARG A 45 20.22 -9.07 3.03
N ALA A 46 20.60 -8.58 1.85
CA ALA A 46 19.81 -7.58 1.13
C ALA A 46 18.54 -8.19 0.56
N ARG A 47 18.57 -9.46 0.11
CA ARG A 47 17.35 -10.18 -0.28
C ARG A 47 16.40 -10.36 0.89
N SER A 48 16.88 -10.84 2.04
CA SER A 48 16.02 -11.02 3.22
C SER A 48 15.34 -9.71 3.63
N TYR A 49 16.08 -8.61 3.60
CA TYR A 49 15.52 -7.29 3.88
C TYR A 49 14.52 -6.84 2.82
N ALA A 50 14.77 -7.07 1.53
CA ALA A 50 13.80 -6.78 0.48
C ALA A 50 12.49 -7.56 0.67
N VAL A 51 12.58 -8.85 1.02
CA VAL A 51 11.41 -9.69 1.32
C VAL A 51 10.65 -9.15 2.52
N GLU A 52 11.35 -8.78 3.59
CA GLU A 52 10.75 -8.16 4.78
C GLU A 52 9.98 -6.88 4.43
N LEU A 53 10.57 -5.99 3.62
CA LEU A 53 9.90 -4.77 3.15
C LEU A 53 8.63 -5.07 2.36
N VAL A 54 8.67 -6.04 1.44
CA VAL A 54 7.50 -6.41 0.62
C VAL A 54 6.40 -6.98 1.50
N MET A 55 6.71 -7.99 2.30
CA MET A 55 5.71 -8.68 3.11
C MET A 55 5.10 -7.75 4.16
N GLY A 56 5.94 -6.95 4.82
CA GLY A 56 5.49 -5.99 5.82
C GLY A 56 4.58 -4.90 5.24
N ALA A 57 4.95 -4.33 4.09
CA ALA A 57 4.11 -3.35 3.41
C ALA A 57 2.79 -3.95 2.93
N VAL A 58 2.80 -5.17 2.39
CA VAL A 58 1.58 -5.86 1.92
C VAL A 58 0.61 -6.14 3.07
N GLU A 59 1.12 -6.61 4.22
CA GLU A 59 0.30 -6.91 5.40
C GLU A 59 -0.46 -5.68 5.91
N ARG A 60 0.07 -4.47 5.66
CA ARG A 60 -0.47 -3.18 6.14
C ARG A 60 -0.85 -2.22 5.04
N ILE A 61 -1.03 -2.73 3.82
CA ILE A 61 -1.17 -1.88 2.63
C ILE A 61 -2.33 -0.88 2.75
N ARG A 62 -3.44 -1.29 3.36
CA ARG A 62 -4.62 -0.43 3.59
C ARG A 62 -4.33 0.70 4.58
N GLU A 63 -3.78 0.35 5.74
CA GLU A 63 -3.38 1.31 6.78
C GLU A 63 -2.36 2.32 6.24
N ILE A 64 -1.36 1.84 5.51
CA ILE A 64 -0.35 2.67 4.85
C ILE A 64 -0.99 3.63 3.83
N ASP A 65 -1.86 3.13 2.95
CA ASP A 65 -2.53 3.94 1.94
C ASP A 65 -3.47 4.99 2.57
N GLU A 66 -4.13 4.66 3.68
CA GLU A 66 -4.96 5.58 4.46
C GLU A 66 -4.11 6.70 5.09
N ILE A 67 -2.98 6.37 5.72
CA ILE A 67 -2.02 7.35 6.25
C ILE A 67 -1.54 8.27 5.13
N MET A 68 -1.13 7.71 3.99
CA MET A 68 -0.68 8.48 2.84
C MET A 68 -1.77 9.43 2.32
N THR A 69 -3.03 8.97 2.27
CA THR A 69 -4.17 9.79 1.85
C THR A 69 -4.43 10.95 2.82
N GLY A 70 -4.30 10.71 4.13
CA GLY A 70 -4.46 11.75 5.15
C GLY A 70 -3.33 12.78 5.22
N LEU A 71 -2.20 12.53 4.55
CA LEU A 71 -1.07 13.46 4.43
C LEU A 71 -1.13 14.30 3.15
N SER A 72 -1.77 13.77 2.11
CA SER A 72 -1.96 14.46 0.85
C SER A 72 -3.16 15.42 0.94
N HIS A 73 -2.95 16.63 1.47
CA HIS A 73 -3.92 17.71 1.29
C HIS A 73 -4.09 17.96 -0.23
N ASP A 74 -5.28 17.66 -0.76
CA ASP A 74 -5.71 17.84 -2.15
C ASP A 74 -5.12 16.92 -3.24
N TRP A 75 -4.33 15.89 -2.89
CA TRP A 75 -3.75 14.96 -3.88
C TRP A 75 -4.08 13.49 -3.62
N ALA A 76 -5.16 12.98 -4.19
CA ALA A 76 -5.54 11.58 -4.00
C ALA A 76 -4.38 10.60 -4.32
N VAL A 77 -4.14 9.63 -3.45
CA VAL A 77 -3.13 8.55 -3.65
C VAL A 77 -3.33 7.82 -4.98
N SER A 78 -4.58 7.73 -5.45
CA SER A 78 -4.93 7.15 -6.76
C SER A 78 -4.38 7.91 -7.97
N ARG A 79 -3.96 9.18 -7.79
CA ARG A 79 -3.31 10.00 -8.82
C ARG A 79 -1.78 9.94 -8.77
N MET A 80 -1.21 9.27 -7.77
CA MET A 80 0.23 9.02 -7.72
C MET A 80 0.61 8.02 -8.79
N SER A 81 1.78 8.20 -9.40
CA SER A 81 2.33 7.18 -10.28
C SER A 81 2.48 5.87 -9.47
N PRO A 82 2.28 4.68 -10.09
CA PRO A 82 2.47 3.42 -9.37
C PRO A 82 3.87 3.30 -8.76
N THR A 83 4.88 3.90 -9.40
CA THR A 83 6.24 4.00 -8.86
C THR A 83 6.28 4.80 -7.56
N ASP A 84 5.79 6.05 -7.55
CA ASP A 84 5.86 6.91 -6.37
C ASP A 84 5.05 6.32 -5.21
N ARG A 85 3.87 5.77 -5.50
CA ARG A 85 3.03 5.10 -4.51
C ARG A 85 3.77 3.97 -3.82
N ASN A 86 4.44 3.10 -4.57
CA ASN A 86 5.14 1.95 -4.00
C ASN A 86 6.45 2.33 -3.29
N ILE A 87 7.14 3.39 -3.72
CA ILE A 87 8.26 3.98 -2.96
C ILE A 87 7.77 4.46 -1.60
N MET A 88 6.66 5.18 -1.56
CA MET A 88 6.10 5.70 -0.32
C MET A 88 5.59 4.59 0.59
N ARG A 89 4.90 3.57 0.06
CA ARG A 89 4.43 2.43 0.87
C ARG A 89 5.57 1.76 1.65
N ILE A 90 6.71 1.56 0.98
CA ILE A 90 7.91 1.01 1.61
C ILE A 90 8.42 1.96 2.70
N ALA A 91 8.60 3.24 2.37
CA ALA A 91 9.15 4.22 3.30
C ALA A 91 8.27 4.42 4.54
N VAL A 92 6.96 4.52 4.37
CA VAL A 92 5.98 4.64 5.46
C VAL A 92 6.04 3.42 6.36
N TRP A 93 6.09 2.22 5.78
CA TRP A 93 6.22 0.99 6.57
C TRP A 93 7.54 0.97 7.37
N GLU A 94 8.66 1.32 6.75
CA GLU A 94 9.94 1.40 7.47
C GLU A 94 9.89 2.41 8.61
N MET A 95 9.37 3.61 8.36
CA MET A 95 9.31 4.70 9.34
C MET A 95 8.47 4.33 10.57
N LEU A 96 7.41 3.53 10.41
CA LEU A 96 6.49 3.19 11.48
C LEU A 96 6.86 1.90 12.20
N TYR A 97 7.34 0.87 11.47
CA TYR A 97 7.47 -0.48 12.02
C TYR A 97 8.91 -0.96 12.19
N LEU A 98 9.90 -0.38 11.49
CA LEU A 98 11.30 -0.77 11.61
C LEU A 98 12.10 0.15 12.54
N LYS A 99 12.22 -0.26 13.81
CA LYS A 99 12.93 0.51 14.85
C LYS A 99 14.42 0.70 14.59
N ASP A 100 15.05 -0.16 13.77
CA ASP A 100 16.46 -0.07 13.41
C ASP A 100 16.73 0.86 12.21
N VAL A 101 15.67 1.41 11.58
CA VAL A 101 15.78 2.35 10.46
C VAL A 101 15.45 3.76 10.94
N PRO A 102 16.42 4.69 10.97
CA PRO A 102 16.13 6.08 11.28
C PRO A 102 15.16 6.69 10.26
N VAL A 103 14.14 7.40 10.72
CA VAL A 103 13.12 8.05 9.87
C VAL A 103 13.76 8.90 8.76
N ALA A 104 14.76 9.73 9.10
CA ALA A 104 15.46 10.55 8.12
C ALA A 104 16.13 9.71 7.01
N ALA A 105 16.70 8.56 7.36
CA ALA A 105 17.33 7.67 6.39
C ALA A 105 16.30 7.00 5.47
N ALA A 106 15.11 6.64 5.98
CA ALA A 106 14.03 6.12 5.15
C ALA A 106 13.57 7.17 4.11
N ILE A 107 13.45 8.44 4.53
CA ILE A 107 13.08 9.55 3.64
C ILE A 107 14.15 9.78 2.57
N ASP A 108 15.41 9.92 2.97
CA ASP A 108 16.52 10.16 2.04
C ASP A 108 16.60 9.05 0.99
N GLU A 109 16.47 7.79 1.41
CA GLU A 109 16.52 6.64 0.51
C GLU A 109 15.30 6.57 -0.43
N ALA A 110 14.11 6.92 0.04
CA ALA A 110 12.92 7.01 -0.79
C ALA A 110 13.06 8.10 -1.87
N VAL A 111 13.61 9.27 -1.50
CA VAL A 111 13.88 10.38 -2.44
C VAL A 111 14.93 9.98 -3.47
N GLU A 112 15.97 9.26 -3.08
CA GLU A 112 17.00 8.77 -4.00
C GLU A 112 16.44 7.74 -5.00
N ILE A 113 15.53 6.85 -4.57
CA ILE A 113 14.86 5.92 -5.49
C ILE A 113 13.91 6.67 -6.42
N ALA A 114 13.19 7.68 -5.91
CA ALA A 114 12.30 8.52 -6.72
C ALA A 114 13.05 9.28 -7.82
N LYS A 115 14.30 9.71 -7.59
CA LYS A 115 15.16 10.31 -8.62
C LYS A 115 15.51 9.33 -9.76
N LEU A 116 15.62 8.05 -9.44
CA LEU A 116 16.02 7.02 -10.40
C LEU A 116 14.84 6.49 -11.23
N TYR A 117 13.67 6.39 -10.61
CA TYR A 117 12.52 5.68 -11.17
C TYR A 117 11.29 6.54 -11.45
N GLY A 118 11.20 7.69 -10.78
CA GLY A 118 10.08 8.61 -10.89
C GLY A 118 10.25 9.62 -12.02
N THR A 119 9.42 10.66 -11.96
CA THR A 119 9.48 11.82 -12.84
C THR A 119 10.36 12.92 -12.24
N ALA A 120 10.53 14.05 -12.94
CA ALA A 120 11.26 15.20 -12.43
C ALA A 120 10.65 15.77 -11.13
N ASP A 121 9.34 15.63 -10.93
CA ASP A 121 8.63 16.12 -9.73
C ASP A 121 8.63 15.12 -8.57
N SER A 122 8.86 13.83 -8.85
CA SER A 122 8.76 12.74 -7.87
C SER A 122 9.63 12.95 -6.61
N PRO A 123 10.92 13.36 -6.69
CA PRO A 123 11.76 13.53 -5.50
C PRO A 123 11.19 14.57 -4.53
N ARG A 124 10.71 15.71 -5.06
CA ARG A 124 10.13 16.80 -4.25
C ARG A 124 8.82 16.35 -3.61
N PHE A 125 7.99 15.64 -4.38
CA PHE A 125 6.71 15.13 -3.92
C PHE A 125 6.87 14.11 -2.78
N VAL A 126 7.70 13.08 -2.99
CA VAL A 126 8.00 12.05 -1.99
C VAL A 126 8.56 12.68 -0.71
N ASN A 127 9.51 13.61 -0.84
CA ASN A 127 10.07 14.31 0.32
C ASN A 127 9.01 15.10 1.10
N GLY A 128 8.09 15.77 0.40
CA GLY A 128 7.02 16.55 1.04
C GLY A 128 6.08 15.69 1.87
N ILE A 129 5.59 14.58 1.31
CA ILE A 129 4.65 13.68 1.99
C ILE A 129 5.32 12.97 3.17
N LEU A 130 6.51 12.39 2.97
CA LEU A 130 7.20 11.67 4.05
C LEU A 130 7.72 12.62 5.14
N GLY A 131 8.07 13.86 4.79
CA GLY A 131 8.38 14.91 5.77
C GLY A 131 7.19 15.26 6.66
N ALA A 132 5.98 15.34 6.09
CA ALA A 132 4.76 15.55 6.87
C ALA A 132 4.48 14.37 7.82
N LEU A 133 4.72 13.12 7.38
CA LEU A 133 4.62 11.95 8.27
C LEU A 133 5.64 12.02 9.41
N ALA A 134 6.88 12.42 9.13
CA ALA A 134 7.92 12.51 10.14
C ALA A 134 7.56 13.48 11.27
N GLU A 135 6.95 14.63 10.97
CA GLU A 135 6.46 15.54 12.00
C GLU A 135 5.31 14.91 12.81
N ARG A 136 4.36 14.19 12.17
CA ARG A 136 3.30 13.47 12.92
C ARG A 136 3.86 12.39 13.86
N ILE A 137 4.87 11.64 13.42
CA ILE A 137 5.55 10.63 14.28
C ILE A 137 6.18 11.31 15.49
N LYS A 138 6.88 12.43 15.27
CA LYS A 138 7.54 13.21 16.32
C LYS A 138 6.55 13.80 17.32
N ASP A 139 5.38 14.22 16.86
CA ASP A 139 4.29 14.75 17.69
C ASP A 139 3.45 13.65 18.37
N GLY A 140 3.77 12.36 18.15
CA GLY A 140 3.04 11.23 18.71
C GLY A 140 1.65 11.00 18.11
N GLN A 141 1.42 11.54 16.90
CA GLN A 141 0.14 11.45 16.17
C GLN A 141 0.13 10.32 15.13
N ALA A 142 1.23 9.58 15.00
CA ALA A 142 1.36 8.41 14.15
C ALA A 142 2.33 7.40 14.78
N SER A 143 1.85 6.19 15.05
CA SER A 143 2.67 5.10 15.58
C SER A 143 2.21 3.73 15.05
N ALA A 144 3.06 2.71 15.20
CA ALA A 144 2.76 1.35 14.76
C ALA A 144 1.50 0.79 15.43
N GLY A 145 0.46 0.51 14.63
CA GLY A 145 -0.75 -0.18 15.08
C GLY A 145 -1.86 0.72 15.64
N GLU A 146 -1.77 2.04 15.46
CA GLU A 146 -2.89 2.94 15.72
C GLU A 146 -3.75 3.08 14.45
N PRO A 147 -5.04 2.68 14.48
CA PRO A 147 -5.94 2.99 13.39
C PRO A 147 -6.11 4.51 13.34
N VAL A 148 -5.83 5.12 12.19
CA VAL A 148 -6.23 6.51 11.92
C VAL A 148 -7.76 6.49 11.93
N GLY A 149 -8.35 7.08 12.96
CA GLY A 149 -9.79 7.04 13.22
C GLY A 149 -10.60 7.34 11.96
N GLY A 150 -11.26 6.30 11.43
CA GLY A 150 -12.44 6.52 10.61
C GLY A 150 -13.51 7.07 11.53
N GLU A 151 -14.04 8.25 11.20
CA GLU A 151 -15.36 8.60 11.68
C GLU A 151 -16.28 7.44 11.32
N GLU A 152 -16.78 6.75 12.35
CA GLU A 152 -17.89 5.82 12.24
C GLU A 152 -19.04 6.63 11.63
N GLY A 153 -19.28 6.43 10.32
CA GLY A 153 -20.50 6.87 9.69
C GLY A 153 -21.65 6.18 10.41
N ASP A 154 -22.40 6.98 11.16
CA ASP A 154 -23.57 6.60 11.94
C ASP A 154 -24.42 5.56 11.18
N GLY A 155 -24.70 4.46 11.87
CA GLY A 155 -25.59 3.42 11.38
C GLY A 155 -26.99 3.96 11.15
N GLU A 156 -27.47 3.85 9.92
CA GLU A 156 -28.91 3.95 9.66
C GLU A 156 -29.52 2.54 9.75
N GLU A 157 -30.20 2.30 10.89
CA GLU A 157 -31.05 1.14 11.14
C GLU A 157 -32.13 1.02 10.05
N ALA A 158 -31.96 0.09 9.10
CA ALA A 158 -33.09 -0.37 8.29
C ALA A 158 -33.96 -1.31 9.14
N LYS A 159 -34.92 -0.74 9.87
CA LYS A 159 -35.98 -1.51 10.54
C LYS A 159 -36.87 -2.20 9.50
N GLY A 160 -37.03 -3.50 9.69
CA GLY A 160 -37.95 -4.32 8.92
C GLY A 160 -39.40 -3.86 9.06
N GLY A 161 -40.08 -3.76 7.93
CA GLY A 161 -41.53 -3.70 7.81
C GLY A 161 -42.02 -4.95 7.10
N ALA A 162 -42.61 -5.87 7.86
CA ALA A 162 -43.34 -7.00 7.31
C ALA A 162 -44.58 -6.51 6.54
N VAL A 163 -44.79 -7.01 5.32
CA VAL A 163 -46.08 -6.96 4.64
C VAL A 163 -46.59 -8.38 4.50
N GLY A 164 -47.79 -8.60 5.03
CA GLY A 164 -48.42 -9.89 5.22
C GLY A 164 -48.90 -10.57 3.93
N ARG A 165 -49.13 -11.87 4.07
CA ARG A 165 -49.93 -12.72 3.16
C ARG A 165 -51.35 -12.15 3.05
N ASP A 166 -52.01 -12.31 1.90
CA ASP A 166 -52.91 -13.45 1.65
C ASP A 166 -53.68 -13.29 0.32
N HIS A 167 -54.24 -14.42 -0.15
CA HIS A 167 -55.13 -14.66 -1.32
C HIS A 167 -54.38 -14.78 -2.66
N GLY A 168 -54.20 -15.95 -3.27
CA GLY A 168 -55.05 -17.14 -3.30
C GLY A 168 -55.82 -17.14 -4.62
N GLU A 169 -55.43 -17.99 -5.57
CA GLU A 169 -56.34 -18.77 -6.42
C GLU A 169 -55.58 -19.72 -7.36
N SER A 170 -56.31 -20.75 -7.74
CA SER A 170 -55.95 -22.09 -8.16
C SER A 170 -55.71 -22.29 -9.66
N TYR A 171 -54.87 -23.30 -9.95
CA TYR A 171 -54.86 -24.24 -11.08
C TYR A 171 -55.59 -23.89 -12.38
N GLU A 172 -54.89 -23.98 -13.51
CA GLU A 172 -55.30 -24.89 -14.59
C GLU A 172 -54.12 -25.33 -15.47
N SER A 173 -54.09 -26.64 -15.69
CA SER A 173 -53.28 -27.41 -16.63
C SER A 173 -53.69 -27.13 -18.08
N GLY A 174 -52.75 -27.08 -19.01
CA GLY A 174 -53.10 -27.08 -20.43
C GLY A 174 -51.93 -26.91 -21.39
N ASP A 175 -51.53 -28.03 -21.97
CA ASP A 175 -51.15 -28.20 -23.37
C ASP A 175 -49.74 -27.90 -23.89
N THR A 176 -49.32 -28.93 -24.60
CA THR A 176 -48.16 -29.21 -25.43
C THR A 176 -48.16 -28.50 -26.80
N TRP A 177 -46.95 -28.43 -27.40
CA TRP A 177 -46.55 -28.16 -28.80
C TRP A 177 -46.40 -26.70 -29.25
N SER A 178 -45.15 -26.28 -29.51
CA SER A 178 -44.52 -26.37 -30.85
C SER A 178 -43.01 -26.19 -30.78
#